data_AF-R7S5P7-F1
#
_entry.id   AF-R7S5P7-F1
#
_cell.length_a   1.000
_cell.length_b   1.000
_cell.length_c   1.000
_cell.angle_alpha   90.00
_cell.angle_beta   90.00
_cell.angle_gamma   90.00
#
_symmetry.space_group_name_H-M   'P 1'
#
loop_
_entity.id
_entity.type
_entity.pdbx_description
1 polymer ?
#
loop_
_entity_poly.entity_id
_entity_poly.type
_entity_poly.pdbx_seq_one_letter_code
_entity_poly.pdbx_strand_id
1 'polypeptide(L)'
;MLNVVLHAIYNMAWTTPIPLFAVASSAVTSLVKYGFDVKTVFAPSTTLFGLFSRSYAASAPMDVYCFAASHDLALLAVVASRNLLSFPLCALDDALAEKMGPRYLRRLFFLHLGRTAALKRLLVPQPAQHPPNAVCGTAERQGLNRAWALASAYIAWDARPNLTSQDIRNVMNPLINDLVCTQCKLSFLERSLALIAQWSAVKATILAD
;
A
#
# COMPACT_ATOMS: atom_id res chain seq x y z
N MET A 1 23.32 -6.71 21.36
CA MET A 1 23.77 -7.38 20.12
C MET A 1 23.89 -8.90 20.29
N LEU A 2 24.70 -9.41 21.23
CA LEU A 2 24.81 -10.86 21.50
C LEU A 2 23.45 -11.52 21.78
N ASN A 3 22.59 -10.88 22.58
CA ASN A 3 21.24 -11.39 22.84
C ASN A 3 20.44 -11.60 21.55
N VAL A 4 20.57 -10.69 20.58
CA VAL A 4 19.86 -10.82 19.31
C VAL A 4 20.35 -12.02 18.51
N VAL A 5 21.67 -12.23 18.50
CA VAL A 5 22.33 -13.38 17.84
C VAL A 5 21.89 -14.69 18.48
N LEU A 6 21.83 -14.77 19.81
CA LEU A 6 21.39 -15.98 20.52
C LEU A 6 19.92 -16.29 20.23
N HIS A 7 19.03 -15.29 20.31
CA HIS A 7 17.62 -15.47 19.96
C HIS A 7 17.42 -15.91 18.51
N ALA A 8 18.27 -15.42 17.60
CA ALA A 8 18.27 -15.83 16.20
C ALA A 8 18.71 -17.29 16.01
N ILE A 9 19.84 -17.69 16.60
CA ILE A 9 20.41 -19.04 16.44
C ILE A 9 19.49 -20.09 17.07
N TYR A 10 18.97 -19.82 18.25
CA TYR A 10 18.09 -20.75 18.97
C TYR A 10 16.61 -20.60 18.60
N ASN A 11 16.28 -19.72 17.65
CA ASN A 11 14.91 -19.41 17.24
C ASN A 11 13.96 -19.15 18.44
N MET A 12 14.44 -18.36 19.41
CA MET A 12 13.69 -18.03 20.62
C MET A 12 12.75 -16.84 20.35
N ALA A 13 11.58 -16.86 20.99
CA ALA A 13 10.63 -15.76 20.93
C ALA A 13 11.22 -14.47 21.51
N TRP A 14 10.79 -13.33 20.98
CA TRP A 14 11.18 -12.02 21.50
C TRP A 14 10.27 -11.63 22.64
N THR A 15 10.86 -11.39 23.81
CA THR A 15 10.19 -10.79 24.95
C THR A 15 10.54 -9.30 25.03
N THR A 16 9.73 -8.52 25.73
CA THR A 16 10.03 -7.12 26.00
C THR A 16 11.24 -7.02 26.94
N PRO A 17 12.16 -6.06 26.72
CA PRO A 17 12.15 -5.03 25.69
C PRO A 17 12.64 -5.51 24.31
N ILE A 18 11.94 -5.06 23.26
CA ILE A 18 12.32 -5.30 21.85
C ILE A 18 13.60 -4.51 21.53
N PRO A 19 14.61 -5.10 20.87
CA PRO A 19 15.83 -4.38 20.51
C PRO A 19 15.55 -3.22 19.53
N LEU A 20 16.45 -2.24 19.49
CA LEU A 20 16.40 -1.21 18.44
C LEU A 20 16.71 -1.82 17.06
N PHE A 21 16.11 -1.28 16.01
CA PHE A 21 16.35 -1.73 14.63
C PHE A 21 17.85 -1.73 14.26
N ALA A 22 18.60 -0.69 14.66
CA ALA A 22 20.05 -0.60 14.43
C ALA A 22 20.83 -1.75 15.08
N VAL A 23 20.42 -2.18 16.28
CA VAL A 23 21.06 -3.31 16.98
C VAL A 23 20.67 -4.64 16.33
N ALA A 24 19.42 -4.77 15.90
CA ALA A 24 18.92 -5.97 15.24
C ALA A 24 19.58 -6.18 13.86
N SER A 25 19.67 -5.13 13.04
CA SER A 25 20.32 -5.17 11.73
C SER A 25 21.82 -5.46 11.85
N SER A 26 22.53 -4.81 12.77
CA SER A 26 23.95 -5.07 13.02
C SER A 26 24.23 -6.51 13.50
N ALA A 27 23.32 -7.07 14.31
CA ALA A 27 23.42 -8.48 14.72
C ALA A 27 23.30 -9.43 13.53
N VAL A 28 22.45 -9.13 12.55
CA VAL A 28 22.36 -9.92 11.32
C VAL A 28 23.65 -9.84 10.52
N THR A 29 24.23 -8.65 10.34
CA THR A 29 25.54 -8.51 9.67
C THR A 29 26.60 -9.39 10.32
N SER A 30 26.55 -9.56 11.63
CA SER A 30 27.46 -10.46 12.35
C SER A 30 27.16 -11.93 12.14
N LEU A 31 25.88 -12.33 12.09
CA LEU A 31 25.51 -13.71 11.71
C LEU A 31 26.08 -14.09 10.34
N VAL A 32 25.97 -13.18 9.35
CA VAL A 32 26.58 -13.39 8.03
C VAL A 32 28.09 -13.56 8.12
N LYS A 33 28.74 -12.68 8.90
CA LYS A 33 30.19 -12.74 9.13
C LYS A 33 30.63 -14.08 9.74
N TYR A 34 29.79 -14.70 10.56
CA TYR A 34 30.03 -16.02 11.16
C TYR A 34 29.57 -17.20 10.28
N GLY A 35 29.22 -16.96 9.01
CA GLY A 35 28.91 -18.01 8.03
C GLY A 35 27.46 -18.45 7.95
N PHE A 36 26.53 -17.75 8.62
CA PHE A 36 25.10 -18.04 8.48
C PHE A 36 24.56 -17.49 7.16
N ASP A 37 23.75 -18.29 6.46
CA ASP A 37 23.00 -17.81 5.30
C ASP A 37 21.83 -16.92 5.75
N VAL A 38 21.84 -15.65 5.35
CA VAL A 38 20.79 -14.67 5.67
C VAL A 38 19.41 -15.18 5.27
N LYS A 39 19.28 -15.89 4.15
CA LYS A 39 17.99 -16.38 3.66
C LYS A 39 17.40 -17.42 4.61
N THR A 40 18.22 -18.31 5.17
CA THR A 40 17.78 -19.27 6.20
C THR A 40 17.39 -18.59 7.50
N VAL A 41 18.17 -17.59 7.93
CA VAL A 41 17.94 -16.84 9.17
C VAL A 41 16.66 -15.99 9.10
N PHE A 42 16.27 -15.56 7.90
CA PHE A 42 15.04 -14.82 7.62
C PHE A 42 13.94 -15.65 6.94
N ALA A 43 13.98 -16.97 7.09
CA ALA A 43 12.85 -17.79 6.65
C ALA A 43 11.56 -17.38 7.41
N PRO A 44 10.37 -17.45 6.80
CA PRO A 44 9.13 -16.98 7.41
C PRO A 44 8.77 -17.61 8.77
N SER A 45 9.34 -18.79 9.05
CA SER A 45 9.18 -19.51 10.32
C SER A 45 10.12 -19.02 11.44
N THR A 46 11.06 -18.13 11.15
CA THR A 46 12.05 -17.67 12.13
C THR A 46 11.55 -16.49 12.95
N THR A 47 12.02 -16.40 14.19
CA THR A 47 11.67 -15.30 15.08
C THR A 47 12.26 -13.98 14.62
N LEU A 48 13.39 -13.97 13.89
CA LEU A 48 13.95 -12.76 13.28
C LEU A 48 13.06 -12.21 12.17
N PHE A 49 12.53 -13.07 11.29
CA PHE A 49 11.54 -12.64 10.32
C PHE A 49 10.32 -12.04 11.03
N GLY A 50 9.83 -12.71 12.08
CA GLY A 50 8.73 -12.21 12.92
C GLY A 50 9.02 -10.84 13.56
N LEU A 51 10.23 -10.63 14.06
CA LEU A 51 10.67 -9.36 14.65
C LEU A 51 10.63 -8.22 13.63
N PHE A 52 11.28 -8.40 12.48
CA PHE A 52 11.34 -7.34 11.46
C PHE A 52 9.96 -7.06 10.86
N SER A 53 9.20 -8.10 10.57
CA SER A 53 7.86 -7.97 9.97
C SER A 53 6.83 -7.34 10.90
N ARG A 54 6.84 -7.68 12.21
CA ARG A 54 5.80 -7.21 13.14
C ARG A 54 6.19 -5.96 13.91
N SER A 55 7.46 -5.84 14.32
CA SER A 55 7.90 -4.76 15.21
C SER A 55 8.46 -3.55 14.46
N TYR A 56 9.13 -3.77 13.31
CA TYR A 56 9.81 -2.69 12.59
C TYR A 56 9.10 -2.26 11.30
N ALA A 57 8.39 -3.17 10.63
CA ALA A 57 7.83 -2.85 9.31
C ALA A 57 6.85 -1.67 9.31
N ALA A 58 6.16 -1.39 10.43
CA ALA A 58 5.26 -0.24 10.56
C ALA A 58 5.94 1.02 11.11
N SER A 59 6.93 0.86 12.01
CA SER A 59 7.60 1.98 12.69
C SER A 59 8.75 2.58 11.87
N ALA A 60 9.47 1.74 11.13
CA ALA A 60 10.59 2.11 10.27
C ALA A 60 10.52 1.38 8.92
N PRO A 61 9.45 1.58 8.12
CA PRO A 61 9.20 0.82 6.89
C PRO A 61 10.32 0.96 5.86
N MET A 62 10.91 2.15 5.73
CA MET A 62 11.98 2.41 4.75
C MET A 62 13.27 1.70 5.12
N ASP A 63 13.64 1.72 6.41
CA ASP A 63 14.83 1.04 6.90
C ASP A 63 14.72 -0.48 6.73
N VAL A 64 13.56 -1.05 7.05
CA VAL A 64 13.29 -2.48 6.84
C VAL A 64 13.31 -2.83 5.36
N TYR A 65 12.76 -1.97 4.50
CA TYR A 65 12.76 -2.18 3.06
C TYR A 65 14.18 -2.15 2.48
N CYS A 66 15.00 -1.18 2.87
CA CYS A 66 16.40 -1.07 2.45
C CYS A 66 17.22 -2.26 2.96
N PHE A 67 17.03 -2.67 4.22
CA PHE A 67 17.68 -3.85 4.78
C PHE A 67 17.28 -5.13 4.05
N ALA A 68 15.99 -5.29 3.75
CA ALA A 68 15.53 -6.43 2.98
C ALA A 68 16.13 -6.44 1.57
N ALA A 69 16.24 -5.26 0.95
CA ALA A 69 16.80 -5.11 -0.38
C ALA A 69 18.32 -5.41 -0.42
N SER A 70 19.09 -4.92 0.55
CA SER A 70 20.54 -5.15 0.64
C SER A 70 20.92 -6.63 0.84
N HIS A 71 20.00 -7.43 1.39
CA HIS A 71 20.17 -8.86 1.62
C HIS A 71 19.35 -9.75 0.67
N ASP A 72 18.69 -9.17 -0.34
CA ASP A 72 17.79 -9.85 -1.27
C ASP A 72 16.69 -10.71 -0.59
N LEU A 73 16.11 -10.17 0.49
CA LEU A 73 15.04 -10.77 1.27
C LEU A 73 13.66 -10.35 0.74
N ALA A 74 13.28 -10.95 -0.40
CA ALA A 74 12.07 -10.58 -1.13
C ALA A 74 10.78 -10.59 -0.25
N LEU A 75 10.59 -11.62 0.57
CA LEU A 75 9.41 -11.73 1.43
C LEU A 75 9.33 -10.61 2.49
N LEU A 76 10.47 -10.21 3.06
CA LEU A 76 10.52 -9.11 4.02
C LEU A 76 10.26 -7.76 3.33
N ALA A 77 10.81 -7.58 2.12
CA ALA A 77 10.56 -6.39 1.32
C ALA A 77 9.08 -6.26 0.93
N VAL A 78 8.40 -7.37 0.63
CA VAL A 78 6.94 -7.40 0.41
C VAL A 78 6.19 -6.88 1.64
N VAL A 79 6.53 -7.35 2.85
CA VAL A 79 5.89 -6.90 4.09
C VAL A 79 6.11 -5.40 4.32
N ALA A 80 7.35 -4.93 4.21
CA ALA A 80 7.67 -3.51 4.41
C ALA A 80 7.01 -2.59 3.36
N SER A 81 6.91 -3.05 2.11
CA SER A 81 6.36 -2.24 1.01
C SER A 81 4.91 -1.80 1.24
N ARG A 82 4.12 -2.57 2.00
CA ARG A 82 2.74 -2.20 2.34
C ARG A 82 2.67 -0.89 3.11
N ASN A 83 3.62 -0.68 4.01
CA ASN A 83 3.67 0.50 4.87
C ASN A 83 4.36 1.69 4.19
N LEU A 84 4.98 1.48 3.02
CA LEU A 84 5.58 2.52 2.22
C LEU A 84 4.60 3.22 1.28
N LEU A 85 3.34 2.79 1.17
CA LEU A 85 2.37 3.47 0.29
C LEU A 85 2.14 4.94 0.66
N SER A 86 2.31 5.30 1.94
CA SER A 86 2.22 6.69 2.42
C SER A 86 3.55 7.45 2.30
N PHE A 87 4.65 6.78 1.93
CA PHE A 87 5.96 7.40 1.80
C PHE A 87 6.02 8.28 0.55
N PRO A 88 6.39 9.57 0.69
CA PRO A 88 6.53 10.45 -0.45
C PRO A 88 7.79 10.10 -1.24
N LEU A 89 7.63 9.63 -2.49
CA LEU A 89 8.77 9.25 -3.34
C LEU A 89 9.75 10.39 -3.59
N CYS A 90 9.32 11.64 -3.51
CA CYS A 90 10.19 12.82 -3.63
C CYS A 90 11.13 13.03 -2.44
N ALA A 91 10.88 12.38 -1.29
CA ALA A 91 11.76 12.42 -0.12
C ALA A 91 12.84 11.33 -0.15
N LEU A 92 12.89 10.53 -1.22
CA LEU A 92 13.92 9.53 -1.44
C LEU A 92 15.21 10.23 -1.87
N ASP A 93 16.29 10.04 -1.12
CA ASP A 93 17.61 10.56 -1.42
C ASP A 93 18.50 9.49 -2.09
N ASP A 94 19.65 9.93 -2.62
CA ASP A 94 20.60 9.05 -3.29
C ASP A 94 21.14 7.96 -2.34
N ALA A 95 21.31 8.28 -1.06
CA ALA A 95 21.78 7.32 -0.06
C ALA A 95 20.79 6.15 0.15
N LEU A 96 19.48 6.42 0.17
CA LEU A 96 18.45 5.38 0.21
C LEU A 96 18.41 4.60 -1.10
N ALA A 97 18.54 5.27 -2.25
CA ALA A 97 18.56 4.64 -3.57
C ALA A 97 19.72 3.63 -3.69
N GLU A 98 20.92 4.01 -3.23
CA GLU A 98 22.10 3.15 -3.19
C GLU A 98 21.89 1.95 -2.27
N LYS A 99 21.37 2.16 -1.05
CA LYS A 99 21.13 1.09 -0.08
C LYS A 99 20.14 0.03 -0.57
N MET A 100 19.07 0.45 -1.25
CA MET A 100 18.07 -0.49 -1.77
C MET A 100 18.48 -1.13 -3.10
N GLY A 101 19.33 -0.46 -3.87
CA GLY A 101 19.73 -0.89 -5.20
C GLY A 101 18.61 -0.81 -6.25
N PRO A 102 18.97 -0.97 -7.53
CA PRO A 102 18.07 -0.68 -8.65
C PRO A 102 16.87 -1.62 -8.73
N ARG A 103 17.01 -2.89 -8.32
CA ARG A 103 15.93 -3.89 -8.39
C ARG A 103 14.77 -3.51 -7.47
N TYR A 104 15.06 -3.20 -6.21
CA TYR A 104 14.03 -2.86 -5.22
C TYR A 104 13.54 -1.42 -5.41
N LEU A 105 14.40 -0.48 -5.80
CA LEU A 105 13.98 0.87 -6.20
C LEU A 105 12.92 0.81 -7.30
N ARG A 106 13.20 0.08 -8.39
CA ARG A 106 12.23 -0.10 -9.49
C ARG A 106 10.91 -0.70 -8.99
N ARG A 107 10.97 -1.73 -8.13
CA ARG A 107 9.77 -2.36 -7.57
C ARG A 107 8.92 -1.39 -6.74
N LEU A 108 9.55 -0.54 -5.94
CA LEU A 108 8.85 0.48 -5.14
C LEU A 108 8.17 1.53 -6.02
N PHE A 109 8.87 2.07 -7.02
CA PHE A 109 8.29 3.03 -7.96
C PHE A 109 7.11 2.42 -8.74
N PHE A 110 7.27 1.20 -9.26
CA PHE A 110 6.19 0.51 -9.98
C PHE A 110 4.99 0.20 -9.08
N LEU A 111 5.19 -0.06 -7.78
CA LEU A 111 4.10 -0.18 -6.83
C LEU A 111 3.30 1.12 -6.72
N HIS A 112 3.96 2.25 -6.52
CA HIS A 112 3.30 3.55 -6.37
C HIS A 112 2.62 4.00 -7.67
N LEU A 113 3.37 4.04 -8.77
CA LEU A 113 2.88 4.46 -10.09
C LEU A 113 1.82 3.50 -10.64
N GLY A 114 2.00 2.20 -10.44
CA GLY A 114 1.05 1.17 -10.85
C GLY A 114 -0.28 1.30 -10.11
N ARG A 115 -0.24 1.53 -8.79
CA ARG A 115 -1.45 1.76 -7.98
C ARG A 115 -2.18 3.03 -8.38
N THR A 116 -1.48 4.16 -8.53
CA THR A 116 -2.13 5.42 -8.93
C THR A 116 -2.69 5.35 -10.35
N ALA A 117 -2.00 4.68 -11.28
CA ALA A 117 -2.52 4.44 -12.62
C ALA A 117 -3.74 3.49 -12.63
N ALA A 118 -3.77 2.49 -11.76
CA ALA A 118 -4.92 1.61 -11.58
C ALA A 118 -6.13 2.39 -11.03
N LEU A 119 -5.94 3.23 -10.01
CA LEU A 119 -6.99 4.09 -9.47
C LEU A 119 -7.64 4.95 -10.57
N LYS A 120 -6.83 5.63 -11.38
CA LYS A 120 -7.32 6.46 -12.49
C LYS A 120 -8.15 5.66 -13.49
N ARG A 121 -7.74 4.44 -13.83
CA ARG A 121 -8.52 3.53 -14.69
C ARG A 121 -9.84 3.13 -14.07
N LEU A 122 -9.86 2.87 -12.76
CA LEU A 122 -11.08 2.51 -12.04
C LEU A 122 -12.10 3.66 -11.97
N LEU A 123 -11.69 4.91 -12.16
CA LEU A 123 -12.59 6.07 -12.15
C LEU A 123 -13.32 6.31 -13.50
N VAL A 124 -12.79 5.77 -14.60
CA VAL A 124 -13.32 6.01 -15.96
C VAL A 124 -14.77 5.52 -16.15
N PRO A 125 -15.15 4.30 -15.71
CA PRO A 125 -16.51 3.80 -15.92
C PRO A 125 -17.53 4.63 -15.13
N GLN A 126 -18.54 5.15 -15.83
CA GLN A 126 -19.63 5.94 -15.27
C GLN A 126 -20.68 5.05 -14.55
N PRO A 127 -21.53 5.62 -13.68
CA PRO A 127 -22.68 4.93 -13.13
C PRO A 127 -23.66 4.47 -14.22
N ALA A 128 -24.33 3.35 -13.99
CA ALA A 128 -25.31 2.82 -14.93
C ALA A 128 -26.52 3.77 -15.06
N GLN A 129 -26.91 4.05 -16.29
CA GLN A 129 -28.14 4.80 -16.56
C GLN A 129 -29.35 3.89 -16.49
N HIS A 130 -30.44 4.40 -15.92
CA HIS A 130 -31.72 3.72 -15.89
C HIS A 130 -32.68 4.29 -16.95
N PRO A 131 -33.75 3.56 -17.33
CA PRO A 131 -34.78 4.07 -18.23
C PRO A 131 -35.41 5.37 -17.71
N PRO A 132 -35.81 6.30 -18.60
CA PRO A 132 -36.47 7.55 -18.20
C PRO A 132 -37.74 7.29 -17.40
N ASN A 133 -38.04 8.17 -16.45
CA ASN A 133 -39.26 8.13 -15.65
C ASN A 133 -39.80 9.55 -15.42
N ALA A 134 -40.93 9.68 -14.72
CA ALA A 134 -41.59 10.98 -14.50
C ALA A 134 -40.72 12.01 -13.75
N VAL A 135 -39.67 11.57 -13.04
CA VAL A 135 -38.77 12.41 -12.22
C VAL A 135 -37.38 12.55 -12.85
N CYS A 136 -37.03 11.73 -13.85
CA CYS A 136 -35.70 11.63 -14.41
C CYS A 136 -35.75 11.62 -15.95
N GLY A 137 -35.47 12.78 -16.52
CA GLY A 137 -35.34 13.03 -17.95
C GLY A 137 -33.87 13.06 -18.39
N THR A 138 -33.58 13.91 -19.37
CA THR A 138 -32.21 14.10 -19.89
C THR A 138 -31.34 14.93 -18.93
N ALA A 139 -31.93 15.93 -18.27
CA ALA A 139 -31.22 16.84 -17.36
C ALA A 139 -30.66 16.10 -16.14
N GLU A 140 -31.46 15.25 -15.49
CA GLU A 140 -31.06 14.48 -14.31
C GLU A 140 -29.97 13.45 -14.65
N ARG A 141 -30.09 12.77 -15.81
CA ARG A 141 -29.06 11.85 -16.29
C ARG A 141 -27.74 12.54 -16.61
N GLN A 142 -27.78 13.75 -17.17
CA GLN A 142 -26.58 14.57 -17.33
C GLN A 142 -26.02 15.03 -15.98
N GLY A 143 -26.89 15.35 -15.03
CA GLY A 143 -26.52 15.65 -13.64
C GLY A 143 -25.75 14.50 -12.99
N LEU A 144 -26.23 13.26 -13.14
CA LEU A 144 -25.53 12.06 -12.67
C LEU A 144 -24.12 11.94 -13.25
N ASN A 145 -23.97 12.08 -14.57
CA ASN A 145 -22.67 12.01 -15.24
C ASN A 145 -21.73 13.14 -14.78
N ARG A 146 -22.25 14.36 -14.63
CA ARG A 146 -21.47 15.52 -14.15
C ARG A 146 -21.01 15.33 -12.71
N ALA A 147 -21.90 14.86 -11.83
CA ALA A 147 -21.57 14.56 -10.44
C ALA A 147 -20.46 13.50 -10.36
N TRP A 148 -20.57 12.42 -11.14
CA TRP A 148 -19.52 11.39 -11.17
C TRP A 148 -18.21 11.91 -11.75
N ALA A 149 -18.26 12.68 -12.84
CA ALA A 149 -17.08 13.28 -13.45
C ALA A 149 -16.36 14.22 -12.46
N LEU A 150 -17.11 15.02 -11.70
CA LEU A 150 -16.56 15.90 -10.67
C LEU A 150 -15.90 15.09 -9.53
N ALA A 151 -16.59 14.09 -9.01
CA ALA A 151 -16.04 13.20 -7.97
C ALA A 151 -14.75 12.53 -8.44
N SER A 152 -14.77 12.00 -9.66
CA SER A 152 -13.64 11.32 -10.29
C SER A 152 -12.48 12.27 -10.51
N ALA A 153 -12.73 13.51 -10.91
CA ALA A 153 -11.71 14.54 -11.07
C ALA A 153 -11.02 14.86 -9.73
N TYR A 154 -11.78 15.05 -8.65
CA TYR A 154 -11.21 15.29 -7.32
C TYR A 154 -10.33 14.15 -6.84
N ILE A 155 -10.78 12.89 -6.98
CA ILE A 155 -9.99 11.72 -6.59
C ILE A 155 -8.76 11.57 -7.50
N ALA A 156 -8.90 11.82 -8.80
CA ALA A 156 -7.79 11.68 -9.76
C ALA A 156 -6.72 12.77 -9.58
N TRP A 157 -7.13 13.97 -9.16
CA TRP A 157 -6.24 15.08 -8.83
C TRP A 157 -5.38 14.75 -7.61
N ASP A 158 -6.01 14.26 -6.54
CA ASP A 158 -5.32 13.83 -5.32
C ASP A 158 -4.97 12.33 -5.33
N ALA A 159 -4.65 11.77 -6.50
CA ALA A 159 -4.41 10.33 -6.63
C ALA A 159 -3.13 9.91 -5.89
N ARG A 160 -3.30 9.32 -4.71
CA ARG A 160 -2.20 8.76 -3.89
C ARG A 160 -2.35 7.25 -3.74
N PRO A 161 -1.24 6.49 -3.64
CA PRO A 161 -1.30 5.04 -3.57
C PRO A 161 -1.83 4.49 -2.23
N ASN A 162 -1.86 5.33 -1.19
CA ASN A 162 -2.41 5.04 0.14
C ASN A 162 -3.86 5.51 0.36
N LEU A 163 -4.56 5.98 -0.68
CA LEU A 163 -5.95 6.44 -0.59
C LEU A 163 -6.84 5.34 0.04
N THR A 164 -7.62 5.70 1.06
CA THR A 164 -8.47 4.75 1.77
C THR A 164 -9.90 4.71 1.20
N SER A 165 -10.65 3.66 1.53
CA SER A 165 -12.07 3.57 1.20
C SER A 165 -12.88 4.72 1.81
N GLN A 166 -12.47 5.23 2.97
CA GLN A 166 -13.13 6.34 3.62
C GLN A 166 -12.89 7.66 2.87
N ASP A 167 -11.68 7.88 2.37
CA ASP A 167 -11.36 9.07 1.57
C ASP A 167 -12.21 9.13 0.30
N ILE A 168 -12.38 8.00 -0.38
CA ILE A 168 -13.26 7.88 -1.55
C ILE A 168 -14.71 8.22 -1.17
N ARG A 169 -15.22 7.67 -0.06
CA ARG A 169 -16.59 7.97 0.42
C ARG A 169 -16.77 9.44 0.76
N ASN A 170 -15.78 10.07 1.39
CA ASN A 170 -15.83 11.48 1.76
C ASN A 170 -15.98 12.40 0.54
N VAL A 171 -15.37 12.04 -0.60
CA VAL A 171 -15.54 12.78 -1.87
C VAL A 171 -16.88 12.47 -2.54
N MET A 172 -17.33 11.22 -2.49
CA MET A 172 -18.50 10.73 -3.22
C MET A 172 -19.84 11.09 -2.55
N ASN A 173 -19.93 10.99 -1.21
CA ASN A 173 -21.19 11.13 -0.48
C ASN A 173 -21.91 12.48 -0.65
N PRO A 174 -21.22 13.64 -0.63
CA PRO A 174 -21.88 14.93 -0.84
C PRO A 174 -22.59 15.01 -2.20
N LEU A 175 -21.96 14.48 -3.24
CA LEU A 175 -22.47 14.54 -4.62
C LEU A 175 -23.66 13.61 -4.86
N ILE A 176 -23.80 12.55 -4.07
CA ILE A 176 -25.02 11.71 -4.06
C ILE A 176 -26.21 12.49 -3.52
N ASN A 177 -25.99 13.32 -2.50
CA ASN A 177 -27.07 14.07 -1.85
C ASN A 177 -27.65 15.15 -2.77
N ASP A 178 -26.83 15.70 -3.67
CA ASP A 178 -27.21 16.72 -4.66
C ASP A 178 -28.11 16.17 -5.79
N LEU A 179 -28.18 14.84 -5.96
CA LEU A 179 -29.08 14.24 -6.96
C LEU A 179 -30.53 14.30 -6.46
N VAL A 180 -31.50 14.47 -7.37
CA VAL A 180 -32.93 14.48 -7.01
C VAL A 180 -33.56 13.10 -7.22
N CYS A 181 -33.20 12.42 -8.31
CA CYS A 181 -33.74 11.10 -8.64
C CYS A 181 -33.17 9.99 -7.75
N THR A 182 -34.04 9.20 -7.13
CA THR A 182 -33.67 8.07 -6.26
C THR A 182 -32.93 6.96 -7.02
N GLN A 183 -33.33 6.64 -8.25
CA GLN A 183 -32.64 5.65 -9.08
C GLN A 183 -31.23 6.11 -9.46
N CYS A 184 -31.04 7.40 -9.78
CA CYS A 184 -29.70 7.96 -10.00
C CYS A 184 -28.82 7.89 -8.74
N LYS A 185 -29.38 8.16 -7.55
CA LYS A 185 -28.67 7.99 -6.27
C LYS A 185 -28.22 6.55 -6.07
N LEU A 186 -29.10 5.60 -6.32
CA LEU A 186 -28.80 4.17 -6.22
C LEU A 186 -27.69 3.77 -7.20
N SER A 187 -27.81 4.13 -8.48
CA SER A 187 -26.75 3.86 -9.48
C SER A 187 -25.40 4.46 -9.09
N PHE A 188 -25.38 5.68 -8.56
CA PHE A 188 -24.15 6.32 -8.10
C PHE A 188 -23.56 5.56 -6.90
N LEU A 189 -24.39 5.21 -5.91
CA LEU A 189 -23.97 4.49 -4.72
C LEU A 189 -23.43 3.10 -5.07
N GLU A 190 -24.12 2.32 -5.89
CA GLU A 190 -23.65 1.02 -6.39
C GLU A 190 -22.31 1.16 -7.09
N ARG A 191 -22.17 2.15 -7.97
CA ARG A 191 -20.93 2.41 -8.69
C ARG A 191 -19.79 2.79 -7.74
N SER A 192 -20.06 3.60 -6.71
CA SER A 192 -19.09 3.98 -5.68
C SER A 192 -18.63 2.79 -4.85
N LEU A 193 -19.55 1.88 -4.48
CA LEU A 193 -19.23 0.64 -3.76
C LEU A 193 -18.39 -0.29 -4.63
N ALA A 194 -18.72 -0.42 -5.90
CA ALA A 194 -17.92 -1.19 -6.86
C ALA A 194 -16.50 -0.60 -7.02
N LEU A 195 -16.38 0.74 -7.11
CA LEU A 195 -15.08 1.41 -7.13
C LEU A 195 -14.25 1.10 -5.87
N ILE A 196 -14.85 1.20 -4.68
CA ILE A 196 -14.18 0.91 -3.41
C ILE A 196 -13.72 -0.55 -3.34
N ALA A 197 -14.60 -1.48 -3.73
CA ALA A 197 -14.27 -2.90 -3.78
C ALA A 197 -13.11 -3.18 -4.74
N GLN A 198 -13.19 -2.65 -5.97
CA GLN A 198 -12.12 -2.80 -6.97
C GLN A 198 -10.81 -2.17 -6.49
N TRP A 199 -10.85 -0.98 -5.88
CA TRP A 199 -9.68 -0.31 -5.35
C TRP A 199 -9.01 -1.10 -4.22
N SER A 200 -9.81 -1.67 -3.31
CA SER A 200 -9.31 -2.52 -2.23
C SER A 200 -8.61 -3.79 -2.73
N ALA A 201 -9.00 -4.28 -3.91
CA ALA A 201 -8.39 -5.43 -4.57
C ALA A 201 -7.11 -5.07 -5.34
N VAL A 202 -6.85 -3.79 -5.61
CA VAL A 202 -5.60 -3.37 -6.24
C VAL A 202 -4.43 -3.71 -5.33
N LYS A 203 -3.42 -4.37 -5.89
CA LYS A 203 -2.26 -4.86 -5.16
C LYS A 203 -1.53 -3.75 -4.39
N ALA A 204 -1.33 -3.96 -3.09
CA ALA A 204 -0.75 -3.00 -2.15
C ALA A 204 0.71 -3.29 -1.76
N THR A 205 1.37 -4.22 -2.43
CA THR A 205 2.74 -4.67 -2.14
C THR A 205 3.54 -4.97 -3.40
N ILE A 206 4.87 -5.00 -3.29
CA ILE A 206 5.75 -5.43 -4.39
C ILE A 206 5.59 -6.94 -4.70
N LEU A 207 6.16 -7.42 -5.80
CA LEU A 207 6.24 -8.85 -6.12
C LEU A 207 7.45 -9.47 -5.43
N ALA A 208 7.25 -10.62 -4.78
CA ALA A 208 8.34 -11.54 -4.44
C ALA A 208 8.56 -12.42 -5.67
N ASP A 209 9.54 -12.07 -6.50
CA ASP A 209 10.07 -12.98 -7.52
C ASP A 209 11.10 -13.89 -6.87
#